data_AF-A0A699X9M5-F1
#
_entry.id   AF-A0A699X9M5-F1
#
_cell.length_a   1.000
_cell.length_b   1.000
_cell.length_c   1.000
_cell.angle_alpha   90.00
_cell.angle_beta   90.00
_cell.angle_gamma   90.00
#
_symmetry.space_group_name_H-M   'P 1'
#
loop_
_entity.id
_entity.type
_entity.pdbx_description
1 polymer ?
#
loop_
_entity_poly.entity_id
_entity_poly.type
_entity_poly.pdbx_seq_one_letter_code
_entity_poly.pdbx_strand_id
1 'polypeptide(L)'
;VAAAQATLDEFKGAPFRWGHSDCTRLVAAHLRRLDYKVRLPAKGSYGTARAAMKQLRDRGFNTLAEALDSMGLERIAPAAALVGDVVQGASGDAFGA
;
A
#
# COMPACT_ATOMS: atom_id res chain seq x y z
N VAL A 1 -12.43 -13.01 0.07
CA VAL A 1 -11.41 -14.01 0.48
C VAL A 1 -10.45 -14.39 -0.65
N ALA A 2 -10.90 -14.83 -1.84
CA ALA A 2 -10.00 -15.25 -2.92
C ALA A 2 -8.92 -14.20 -3.30
N ALA A 3 -9.29 -12.92 -3.42
CA ALA A 3 -8.34 -11.84 -3.68
C ALA A 3 -7.30 -11.65 -2.57
N ALA A 4 -7.69 -11.87 -1.30
CA ALA A 4 -6.77 -11.75 -0.16
C ALA A 4 -5.77 -12.91 -0.15
N GLN A 5 -6.24 -14.14 -0.40
CA GLN A 5 -5.37 -15.30 -0.54
C GLN A 5 -4.40 -15.14 -1.71
N ALA A 6 -4.87 -14.70 -2.87
CA ALA A 6 -4.01 -14.46 -4.04
C ALA A 6 -2.96 -13.36 -3.79
N THR A 7 -3.29 -12.32 -3.02
CA THR A 7 -2.28 -11.33 -2.58
C THR A 7 -1.28 -11.97 -1.62
N LEU A 8 -1.75 -12.77 -0.67
CA LEU A 8 -0.87 -13.44 0.28
C LEU A 8 0.09 -14.38 -0.47
N ASP A 9 -0.39 -15.16 -1.43
CA ASP A 9 0.42 -16.10 -2.22
C ASP A 9 1.51 -15.39 -3.05
N GLU A 10 1.24 -14.15 -3.53
CA GLU A 10 2.23 -13.36 -4.27
C GLU A 10 3.34 -12.77 -3.36
N PHE A 11 2.98 -12.31 -2.16
CA PHE A 11 3.89 -11.53 -1.32
C PHE A 11 4.47 -12.30 -0.12
N LYS A 12 3.83 -13.38 0.33
CA LYS A 12 4.30 -14.17 1.46
C LYS A 12 5.62 -14.84 1.12
N GLY A 13 6.62 -14.63 1.97
CA GLY A 13 7.97 -15.16 1.76
C GLY A 13 8.83 -14.39 0.75
N ALA A 14 8.27 -13.38 0.07
CA ALA A 14 9.05 -12.50 -0.79
C ALA A 14 9.94 -11.57 0.07
N PRO A 15 11.25 -11.47 -0.21
CA PRO A 15 12.11 -10.51 0.47
C PRO A 15 11.64 -9.07 0.25
N PHE A 16 11.68 -8.25 1.29
CA PHE A 16 11.33 -6.85 1.20
C PHE A 16 12.22 -6.13 0.18
N ARG A 17 11.59 -5.44 -0.78
CA ARG A 17 12.28 -4.66 -1.82
C ARG A 17 11.45 -3.43 -2.18
N TRP A 18 11.98 -2.25 -1.89
CA TRP A 18 11.39 -0.98 -2.32
C TRP A 18 11.06 -1.00 -3.83
N GLY A 19 9.83 -0.63 -4.16
CA GLY A 19 9.36 -0.53 -5.53
C GLY A 19 8.90 -1.85 -6.14
N HIS A 20 9.06 -2.97 -5.44
CA HIS A 20 8.76 -4.31 -5.94
C HIS A 20 7.87 -5.12 -4.98
N SER A 21 8.36 -5.32 -3.76
CA SER A 21 7.78 -6.18 -2.72
C SER A 21 7.79 -5.39 -1.41
N ASP A 22 6.96 -4.35 -1.36
CA ASP A 22 6.76 -3.49 -0.20
C ASP A 22 5.26 -3.35 0.10
N CYS A 23 4.93 -2.70 1.22
CA CYS A 23 3.55 -2.53 1.68
C CYS A 23 2.65 -1.83 0.65
N THR A 24 3.17 -0.80 -0.04
CA THR A 24 2.41 -0.04 -1.05
C THR A 24 2.10 -0.90 -2.27
N ARG A 25 3.07 -1.72 -2.74
CA ARG A 25 2.87 -2.65 -3.85
C ARG A 25 1.89 -3.76 -3.49
N LEU A 26 1.97 -4.29 -2.26
CA LEU A 26 1.05 -5.30 -1.75
C LEU A 26 -0.39 -4.79 -1.74
N VAL A 27 -0.64 -3.63 -1.12
CA VAL A 27 -1.97 -3.02 -1.04
C VAL A 27 -2.52 -2.70 -2.43
N ALA A 28 -1.71 -2.10 -3.30
CA ALA A 28 -2.16 -1.79 -4.66
C ALA A 28 -2.47 -3.03 -5.50
N ALA A 29 -1.70 -4.11 -5.35
CA ALA A 29 -1.99 -5.37 -6.03
C ALA A 29 -3.29 -5.99 -5.50
N HIS A 30 -3.51 -5.94 -4.18
CA HIS A 30 -4.75 -6.41 -3.57
C HIS A 30 -5.98 -5.64 -4.04
N LEU A 31 -5.94 -4.31 -3.97
CA LEU A 31 -7.05 -3.46 -4.39
C LEU A 31 -7.38 -3.63 -5.87
N ARG A 32 -6.39 -3.82 -6.74
CA ARG A 32 -6.64 -4.14 -8.16
C ARG A 32 -7.35 -5.47 -8.38
N ARG A 33 -7.09 -6.49 -7.53
CA ARG A 33 -7.83 -7.76 -7.56
C ARG A 33 -9.28 -7.61 -7.10
N LEU A 34 -9.60 -6.52 -6.41
CA LEU A 34 -10.94 -6.11 -6.01
C LEU A 34 -11.53 -5.05 -6.97
N ASP A 35 -10.97 -4.92 -8.18
CA ASP A 35 -11.39 -4.00 -9.24
C ASP A 35 -11.26 -2.50 -8.93
N TYR A 36 -10.55 -2.11 -7.87
CA TYR A 36 -10.21 -0.71 -7.62
C TYR A 36 -9.17 -0.21 -8.62
N LYS A 37 -9.38 1.01 -9.13
CA LYS A 37 -8.44 1.69 -10.02
C LYS A 37 -7.29 2.33 -9.25
N VAL A 38 -6.23 1.54 -9.00
CA VAL A 38 -5.04 2.02 -8.28
C VAL A 38 -3.90 2.42 -9.23
N ARG A 39 -3.47 3.67 -9.16
CA ARG A 39 -2.32 4.20 -9.94
C ARG A 39 -1.11 4.34 -9.03
N LEU A 40 -0.04 3.62 -9.37
CA LEU A 40 1.28 3.75 -8.74
C LEU A 40 2.30 4.11 -9.82
N PRO A 41 3.47 4.68 -9.46
CA PRO A 41 4.57 4.77 -10.40
C PRO A 41 4.98 3.38 -10.90
N ALA A 42 5.69 3.33 -12.02
CA ALA A 42 6.22 2.10 -12.59
C ALA A 42 6.94 1.25 -11.52
N LYS A 43 6.81 -0.08 -11.61
CA LYS A 43 7.50 -1.01 -10.70
C LYS A 43 9.02 -0.76 -10.79
N GLY A 44 9.69 -0.71 -9.64
CA GLY A 44 11.14 -0.42 -9.55
C GLY A 44 11.57 1.04 -9.72
N SER A 45 10.64 1.98 -9.92
CA SER A 45 10.94 3.42 -10.03
C SER A 45 11.52 4.08 -8.77
N TYR A 46 11.46 3.41 -7.62
CA TYR A 46 12.12 3.81 -6.39
C TYR A 46 12.78 2.60 -5.75
N GLY A 47 14.04 2.75 -5.32
CA GLY A 47 14.84 1.68 -4.71
C GLY A 47 15.21 1.94 -3.25
N THR A 48 14.78 3.07 -2.67
CA THR A 48 15.10 3.46 -1.29
C THR A 48 13.92 4.17 -0.65
N ALA A 49 13.90 4.23 0.69
CA ALA A 49 12.91 4.98 1.46
C ALA A 49 12.85 6.46 1.03
N ARG A 50 14.01 7.11 0.84
CA ARG A 50 14.09 8.51 0.39
C ARG A 50 13.46 8.73 -0.99
N ALA A 51 13.72 7.82 -1.93
CA ALA A 51 13.13 7.88 -3.26
C ALA A 51 11.61 7.62 -3.23
N ALA A 52 11.15 6.71 -2.37
CA ALA A 52 9.72 6.46 -2.16
C ALA A 52 9.01 7.70 -1.59
N MET A 53 9.60 8.35 -0.56
CA MET A 53 9.08 9.61 -0.03
C MET A 53 9.05 10.74 -1.06
N LYS A 54 10.07 10.81 -1.93
CA LYS A 54 10.04 11.78 -3.05
C LYS A 54 8.86 11.49 -3.98
N GLN A 55 8.67 10.23 -4.37
CA GLN A 55 7.58 9.80 -5.24
C GLN A 55 6.19 10.09 -4.64
N LEU A 56 6.06 10.03 -3.32
CA LEU A 56 4.85 10.38 -2.59
C LEU A 56 4.56 11.89 -2.67
N ARG A 57 5.57 12.72 -2.35
CA ARG A 57 5.46 14.19 -2.42
C ARG A 57 5.25 14.71 -3.83
N ASP A 58 5.89 14.12 -4.83
CA ASP A 58 5.68 14.47 -6.25
C ASP A 58 4.22 14.26 -6.69
N ARG A 59 3.42 13.49 -5.93
CA ARG A 59 1.99 13.26 -6.14
C ARG A 59 1.09 14.10 -5.23
N GLY A 60 1.67 14.99 -4.42
CA GLY A 60 0.94 15.88 -3.53
C GLY A 60 0.63 15.31 -2.15
N PHE A 61 1.24 14.19 -1.75
CA PHE A 61 1.00 13.57 -0.44
C PHE A 61 2.23 13.70 0.46
N ASN A 62 2.01 13.98 1.75
CA ASN A 62 3.08 14.05 2.75
C ASN A 62 3.31 12.70 3.43
N THR A 63 2.25 11.91 3.59
CA THR A 63 2.28 10.61 4.27
C THR A 63 1.63 9.50 3.43
N LEU A 64 1.99 8.25 3.71
CA LEU A 64 1.36 7.09 3.07
C LEU A 64 -0.13 6.99 3.44
N ALA A 65 -0.47 7.39 4.67
CA ALA A 65 -1.84 7.45 5.16
C ALA A 65 -2.71 8.38 4.31
N GLU A 66 -2.24 9.61 4.08
CA GLU A 66 -2.93 10.58 3.22
C GLU A 66 -3.15 10.04 1.80
N ALA A 67 -2.14 9.36 1.24
CA ALA A 67 -2.27 8.77 -0.09
C ALA A 67 -3.31 7.65 -0.14
N LEU A 68 -3.36 6.78 0.87
CA LEU A 68 -4.36 5.71 0.95
C LEU A 68 -5.77 6.28 1.16
N ASP A 69 -5.92 7.29 2.01
CA ASP A 69 -7.20 7.95 2.27
C ASP A 69 -7.77 8.65 1.04
N SER A 70 -6.90 9.22 0.21
CA SER A 70 -7.31 9.89 -1.04
C SER A 70 -7.98 8.94 -2.03
N MET A 71 -7.85 7.61 -1.84
CA MET A 71 -8.46 6.60 -2.69
C MET A 71 -9.97 6.43 -2.44
N GLY A 72 -10.53 7.06 -1.40
CA GLY A 72 -11.97 7.03 -1.12
C GLY A 72 -12.49 5.67 -0.63
N LEU A 73 -11.63 4.88 0.01
CA LEU A 73 -12.03 3.62 0.66
C LEU A 73 -12.89 3.91 1.89
N GLU A 74 -13.83 3.01 2.18
CA GLU A 74 -14.65 3.10 3.39
C GLU A 74 -13.76 2.92 4.63
N ARG A 75 -13.85 3.87 5.58
CA ARG A 75 -13.15 3.77 6.86
C ARG A 75 -14.00 2.96 7.84
N ILE A 76 -13.43 1.86 8.33
CA ILE A 76 -14.03 1.03 9.37
C ILE A 76 -13.17 1.05 10.64
N ALA A 77 -13.77 0.71 11.78
CA ALA A 77 -13.01 0.55 13.02
C ALA A 77 -12.05 -0.65 12.90
N PRO A 78 -10.80 -0.59 13.40
CA PRO A 78 -9.85 -1.70 13.31
C PRO A 78 -10.38 -3.01 13.92
N ALA A 79 -11.20 -2.93 14.96
CA ALA A 79 -11.83 -4.09 15.60
C ALA A 79 -12.91 -4.78 14.72
N ALA A 80 -13.37 -4.11 13.67
CA ALA A 80 -14.34 -4.64 12.71
C ALA A 80 -13.67 -5.16 11.42
N ALA A 81 -12.34 -5.13 11.32
CA ALA A 81 -11.61 -5.55 10.13
C ALA A 81 -11.85 -7.03 9.81
N LEU A 82 -12.11 -7.32 8.55
CA LEU A 82 -12.34 -8.62 7.95
C LEU A 82 -11.21 -9.01 7.00
N VAL A 83 -11.23 -10.25 6.53
CA VAL A 83 -10.24 -10.76 5.56
C VAL A 83 -10.37 -10.04 4.23
N GLY A 84 -9.35 -9.24 3.90
CA GLY A 84 -9.29 -8.41 2.69
C GLY A 84 -9.32 -6.91 2.98
N ASP A 85 -9.62 -6.51 4.22
CA ASP A 85 -9.53 -5.11 4.58
C ASP A 85 -8.08 -4.66 4.66
N VAL A 86 -7.85 -3.40 4.28
CA VAL A 86 -6.53 -2.77 4.36
C VAL A 86 -6.40 -2.08 5.72
N VAL A 87 -5.39 -2.48 6.48
CA VAL A 87 -5.05 -1.86 7.75
C VAL A 87 -3.83 -0.96 7.55
N GLN A 88 -3.93 0.25 8.06
CA GLN A 88 -2.81 1.18 8.24
C GLN A 88 -2.64 1.46 9.74
N GLY A 89 -1.41 1.68 10.19
CA GLY A 89 -1.12 1.98 11.59
C GLY A 89 -0.02 3.04 11.67
N ALA A 90 0.02 3.81 12.76
CA ALA A 90 1.03 4.87 12.90
C ALA A 90 2.45 4.27 12.91
N SER A 91 3.32 4.83 12.08
CA SER A 91 4.77 4.58 12.13
C SER A 91 5.51 5.81 12.65
N GLY A 92 6.63 5.58 13.35
CA GLY A 92 7.55 6.64 13.78
C GLY A 92 8.49 7.15 12.68
N ASP A 93 8.40 6.58 11.47
CA ASP A 93 9.20 7.00 10.33
C ASP A 93 8.55 8.15 9.54
N ALA A 94 9.26 8.62 8.50
CA ALA A 94 8.83 9.74 7.68
C ALA A 94 7.58 9.46 6.83
N PHE A 95 7.17 8.20 6.66
CA PHE A 95 5.96 7.85 5.90
C PHE A 95 4.69 7.97 6.74
N GLY A 96 4.80 7.91 8.07
CA GLY A 96 3.70 8.05 9.02
C GLY A 96 2.69 6.89 9.04
N ALA A 97 2.94 5.82 8.27
CA ALA A 97 2.09 4.64 8.18
C ALA A 97 2.88 3.38 7.79
#